data_AF-A0A060CAA9-F1
#
_entry.id   AF-A0A060CAA9-F1
#
_cell.length_a   1.000
_cell.length_b   1.000
_cell.length_c   1.000
_cell.angle_alpha   90.00
_cell.angle_beta   90.00
_cell.angle_gamma   90.00
#
_symmetry.space_group_name_H-M   'P 1'
#
loop_
_entity.id
_entity.type
_entity.pdbx_description
1 polymer ?
#
loop_
_entity_poly.entity_id
_entity_poly.type
_entity_poly.pdbx_seq_one_letter_code
_entity_poly.pdbx_strand_id
1 'polypeptide(L)'
;VALKEAKGQFISFLDSDDIWHPTFLSEQLSFMKKKKAPIVFSSYRRIDELTKDEILVPFIVPSVVTYKSILFLTLYSHLLPSMIEIS
;
A
#
# COMPACT_ATOMS: atom_id res chain seq x y z
N VAL A 1 -12.56 14.71 5.50
CA VAL A 1 -13.14 14.46 6.83
C VAL A 1 -12.40 13.32 7.55
N ALA A 2 -12.15 12.17 6.90
CA ALA A 2 -11.46 11.01 7.51
C ALA A 2 -10.09 11.30 8.17
N LEU A 3 -9.24 12.14 7.58
CA LEU A 3 -7.91 12.45 8.13
C LEU A 3 -7.96 13.18 9.50
N LYS A 4 -9.03 13.95 9.76
CA LYS A 4 -9.20 14.67 11.03
C LYS A 4 -9.71 13.76 12.17
N GLU A 5 -10.34 12.65 11.81
CA GLU A 5 -10.87 11.65 12.75
C GLU A 5 -9.89 10.50 13.02
N ALA A 6 -8.85 10.37 12.21
CA ALA A 6 -7.83 9.35 12.36
C ALA A 6 -6.99 9.60 13.62
N LYS A 7 -7.14 8.73 14.62
CA LYS A 7 -6.32 8.69 15.86
C LYS A 7 -5.25 7.59 15.84
N GLY A 8 -5.12 6.88 14.72
CA GLY A 8 -4.16 5.78 14.55
C GLY A 8 -2.74 6.29 14.28
N GLN A 9 -1.74 5.51 14.67
CA GLN A 9 -0.32 5.81 14.42
C GLN A 9 0.07 5.65 12.93
N PHE A 10 -0.75 4.95 12.16
CA PHE A 10 -0.54 4.67 10.74
C PHE A 10 -1.80 5.03 9.95
N ILE A 11 -1.61 5.61 8.76
CA ILE A 11 -2.66 5.81 7.77
C ILE A 11 -2.36 4.93 6.57
N SER A 12 -3.35 4.13 6.16
CA SER A 12 -3.34 3.46 4.87
C SER A 12 -4.31 4.14 3.93
N PHE A 13 -3.89 4.38 2.70
CA PHE A 13 -4.79 4.78 1.63
C PHE A 13 -5.33 3.53 0.95
N LEU A 14 -6.65 3.48 0.77
CA LEU A 14 -7.35 2.34 0.19
C LEU A 14 -8.57 2.81 -0.58
N ASP A 15 -8.74 2.33 -1.81
CA ASP A 15 -9.94 2.52 -2.60
C ASP A 15 -10.97 1.43 -2.26
N SER A 16 -12.27 1.74 -2.37
CA SER A 16 -13.35 0.87 -1.88
C SER A 16 -13.51 -0.44 -2.68
N ASP A 17 -12.93 -0.50 -3.86
CA ASP A 17 -12.92 -1.61 -4.82
C ASP A 17 -11.70 -2.52 -4.68
N ASP A 18 -10.74 -2.18 -3.81
CA ASP A 18 -9.55 -2.99 -3.57
C ASP A 18 -9.79 -4.15 -2.59
N ILE A 19 -9.19 -5.30 -2.90
CA ILE A 19 -9.21 -6.50 -2.04
C ILE A 19 -7.83 -6.70 -1.42
N TRP A 20 -7.79 -6.82 -0.09
CA TRP A 20 -6.56 -7.12 0.65
C TRP A 20 -6.48 -8.58 1.07
N HIS A 21 -5.24 -9.07 1.15
CA HIS A 21 -4.97 -10.28 1.90
C HIS A 21 -5.24 -10.04 3.39
N PRO A 22 -5.84 -11.00 4.10
CA PRO A 22 -6.16 -10.83 5.53
C PRO A 22 -4.90 -10.57 6.39
N THR A 23 -3.72 -10.98 5.93
CA THR A 23 -2.43 -10.76 6.61
C THR A 23 -1.71 -9.49 6.19
N PHE A 24 -2.26 -8.72 5.23
CA PHE A 24 -1.57 -7.58 4.62
C PHE A 24 -1.17 -6.53 5.66
N LEU A 25 -2.12 -6.10 6.49
CA LEU A 25 -1.89 -5.08 7.51
C LEU A 25 -0.85 -5.52 8.55
N SER A 26 -0.95 -6.76 9.02
CA SER A 26 -0.06 -7.31 10.05
C SER A 26 1.36 -7.49 9.54
N GLU A 27 1.54 -7.93 8.30
CA GLU A 27 2.85 -8.03 7.65
C GLU A 27 3.50 -6.65 7.48
N GLN A 28 2.75 -5.66 7.03
CA GLN A 28 3.25 -4.30 6.83
C GLN A 28 3.62 -3.62 8.15
N LEU A 29 2.80 -3.77 9.19
CA LEU A 29 3.12 -3.28 10.54
C LEU A 29 4.39 -3.93 11.10
N SER A 30 4.52 -5.25 10.92
CA SER A 30 5.72 -5.99 11.34
C SER A 30 6.97 -5.51 10.59
N PHE A 31 6.84 -5.27 9.28
CA PHE A 31 7.92 -4.76 8.45
C PHE A 31 8.34 -3.34 8.84
N MET A 32 7.38 -2.42 9.03
CA MET A 32 7.63 -1.05 9.48
C MET A 32 8.35 -1.03 10.82
N LYS A 33 7.89 -1.82 11.80
CA LYS A 33 8.54 -1.93 13.12
C LYS A 33 9.96 -2.50 13.03
N LYS A 34 10.15 -3.56 12.24
CA LYS A 34 11.46 -4.23 12.07
C LYS A 34 12.48 -3.34 11.38
N LYS A 35 12.05 -2.55 10.39
CA LYS A 35 12.93 -1.71 9.56
C LYS A 35 12.99 -0.25 10.03
N LYS A 36 12.15 0.15 11.00
CA LYS A 36 11.93 1.55 11.40
C LYS A 36 11.65 2.42 10.16
N ALA A 37 10.84 1.89 9.25
CA ALA A 37 10.55 2.53 7.98
C ALA A 37 9.30 3.42 8.14
N PRO A 38 9.40 4.73 7.86
CA PRO A 38 8.27 5.66 8.02
C PRO A 38 7.17 5.46 6.95
N ILE A 39 7.51 4.78 5.86
CA ILE A 39 6.59 4.48 4.75
C ILE A 39 6.85 3.05 4.31
N VAL A 40 5.78 2.29 4.09
CA VAL A 40 5.83 0.96 3.50
C VAL A 40 4.80 0.83 2.38
N PHE A 41 5.17 0.07 1.36
CA PHE A 41 4.35 -0.21 0.19
C PHE A 41 4.63 -1.66 -0.23
N SER A 42 3.75 -2.23 -1.02
CA SER A 42 3.77 -3.66 -1.36
C SER A 42 3.54 -3.87 -2.84
N SER A 43 3.92 -5.05 -3.31
CA SER A 43 3.49 -5.53 -4.62
C SER A 43 1.97 -5.72 -4.62
N TYR A 44 1.35 -5.38 -5.73
CA TYR A 44 -0.09 -5.55 -5.92
C TYR A 44 -0.37 -6.30 -7.21
N ARG A 45 -1.56 -6.91 -7.25
CA ARG A 45 -2.09 -7.61 -8.39
C ARG A 45 -3.32 -6.87 -8.87
N ARG A 46 -3.53 -6.88 -10.19
CA ARG A 46 -4.74 -6.34 -10.80
C ARG A 46 -5.58 -7.52 -11.23
N ILE A 47 -6.76 -7.59 -10.67
CA ILE A 47 -7.74 -8.62 -10.96
C ILE A 47 -8.95 -7.98 -11.61
N ASP A 48 -9.64 -8.72 -12.46
CA ASP A 48 -10.94 -8.33 -12.97
C ASP A 48 -11.97 -8.36 -11.83
N GLU A 49 -12.80 -7.32 -11.71
CA GLU A 49 -13.79 -7.21 -10.63
C GLU A 49 -14.83 -8.36 -10.67
N LEU A 50 -15.18 -8.82 -11.88
CA LEU A 50 -16.26 -9.77 -12.10
C LEU A 50 -15.79 -11.23 -12.00
N THR A 51 -14.66 -11.52 -12.64
CA THR A 51 -14.09 -12.88 -12.75
C THR A 51 -13.05 -13.18 -11.69
N LYS A 52 -12.46 -12.15 -11.06
CA LYS A 52 -11.32 -12.23 -10.12
C LYS A 52 -10.04 -12.82 -10.73
N ASP A 53 -10.01 -12.96 -12.06
CA ASP A 53 -8.84 -13.43 -12.79
C ASP A 53 -7.80 -12.31 -12.90
N GLU A 54 -6.51 -12.67 -12.90
CA GLU A 54 -5.42 -11.71 -13.05
C GLU A 54 -5.38 -11.17 -14.49
N ILE A 55 -5.71 -9.88 -14.64
CA ILE A 55 -5.80 -9.22 -15.95
C ILE A 55 -4.48 -8.64 -16.44
N LEU A 56 -3.54 -8.37 -15.52
CA LEU A 56 -2.27 -7.71 -15.83
C LEU A 56 -1.12 -8.31 -15.03
N VAL A 57 0.09 -8.15 -15.57
CA VAL A 57 1.33 -8.57 -14.91
C VAL A 57 1.40 -7.94 -13.51
N PRO A 58 1.66 -8.75 -12.47
CA PRO A 58 1.78 -8.25 -11.10
C PRO A 58 2.86 -7.18 -11.02
N PHE A 59 2.55 -6.08 -10.33
CA PHE A 59 3.56 -5.08 -10.04
C PHE A 59 4.42 -5.58 -8.88
N ILE A 60 5.67 -5.92 -9.18
CA ILE A 60 6.64 -6.34 -8.17
C ILE A 60 7.43 -5.12 -7.72
N VAL A 61 7.36 -4.84 -6.42
CA VAL A 61 8.14 -3.79 -5.79
C VAL A 61 9.64 -4.11 -5.86
N PRO A 62 10.48 -3.20 -6.37
CA PRO A 62 11.92 -3.40 -6.35
C PRO A 62 12.47 -3.32 -4.93
N SER A 63 13.54 -4.08 -4.65
CA SER A 63 14.14 -4.21 -3.32
C SER A 63 14.75 -2.92 -2.76
N VAL A 64 15.00 -1.93 -3.61
CA VAL A 64 15.47 -0.59 -3.24
C VAL A 64 14.60 0.44 -3.95
N VAL A 65 13.98 1.32 -3.17
CA VAL A 65 13.24 2.48 -3.69
C VAL A 65 13.70 3.74 -2.99
N THR A 66 13.62 4.85 -3.70
CA THR A 66 13.87 6.18 -3.12
C THR A 66 12.52 6.85 -2.83
N TYR A 67 12.49 7.82 -1.90
CA TYR A 67 11.30 8.65 -1.65
C TYR A 67 10.68 9.22 -2.94
N LYS A 68 11.51 9.66 -3.90
CA LYS A 68 11.06 10.15 -5.20
C LYS A 68 10.38 9.06 -6.04
N SER A 69 10.84 7.81 -5.94
CA SER A 69 10.20 6.66 -6.60
C SER A 69 8.82 6.39 -6.00
N ILE A 70 8.70 6.45 -4.67
CA ILE A 70 7.42 6.27 -3.97
C ILE A 70 6.45 7.39 -4.36
N LEU A 71 6.90 8.65 -4.32
CA LEU A 71 6.08 9.80 -4.69
C LEU A 71 5.58 9.69 -6.13
N PHE A 72 6.45 9.32 -7.07
CA PHE A 72 6.06 9.10 -8.47
C PHE A 72 5.06 7.95 -8.59
N LEU A 73 5.27 6.84 -7.90
CA LEU A 73 4.38 5.69 -7.91
C LEU A 73 2.99 6.03 -7.34
N THR A 74 2.92 6.74 -6.22
CA THR A 74 1.63 7.13 -5.59
C THR A 74 0.86 8.15 -6.44
N LEU A 75 1.54 9.09 -7.11
CA LEU A 75 0.91 10.11 -7.97
C LEU A 75 0.41 9.56 -9.31
N TYR A 76 1.11 8.59 -9.90
CA TYR A 76 0.77 8.10 -11.24
C TYR A 76 -0.10 6.85 -11.23
N SER A 77 -0.03 6.01 -10.19
CA SER A 77 -0.70 4.72 -10.23
C SER A 77 -2.07 4.70 -9.58
N HIS A 78 -2.39 5.59 -8.62
CA HIS A 78 -3.59 5.56 -7.75
C HIS A 78 -3.89 4.22 -7.04
N LEU A 79 -3.28 3.11 -7.46
CA LEU A 79 -3.61 1.71 -7.16
C LEU A 79 -2.59 1.08 -6.20
N LEU A 80 -1.83 1.89 -5.46
CA LEU A 80 -0.82 1.37 -4.55
C LEU A 80 -1.32 1.41 -3.11
N PRO A 81 -1.60 0.24 -2.50
CA PRO A 81 -1.85 0.17 -1.07
C PRO A 81 -0.55 0.54 -0.35
N SER A 82 -0.55 1.76 0.19
CA SER A 82 0.57 2.37 0.87
C SER A 82 0.16 2.76 2.28
N MET A 83 1.06 2.49 3.23
CA MET A 83 0.92 2.86 4.64
C MET A 83 2.01 3.85 5.02
N ILE A 84 1.58 4.94 5.66
CA ILE A 84 2.43 6.00 6.15
C ILE A 84 2.28 6.07 7.67
N GLU A 85 3.41 6.07 8.37
CA GLU A 85 3.47 6.37 9.80
C GLU A 85 3.36 7.90 9.99
N ILE A 86 2.44 8.33 10.84
CA ILE A 86 2.27 9.75 11.17
C ILE A 86 2.78 9.95 12.59
N SER A 87 4.01 10.44 12.67
CA SER A 87 4.67 10.89 13.91
C SER A 87 4.54 12.40 14.06
#